data_AF-A0A397SNM3-F1
#
_entry.id   AF-A0A397SNM3-F1
#
_cell.length_a   1.000
_cell.length_b   1.000
_cell.length_c   1.000
_cell.angle_alpha   90.00
_cell.angle_beta   90.00
_cell.angle_gamma   90.00
#
_symmetry.space_group_name_H-M   'P 1'
#
loop_
_entity.id
_entity.type
_entity.pdbx_description
1 polymer ?
#
loop_
_entity_poly.entity_id
_entity_poly.type
_entity_poly.pdbx_seq_one_letter_code
_entity_poly.pdbx_strand_id
1 'polypeptide(L)'
;MSENKTSWTLKNTIGGLMGTMVVILIFACPALEITKIILFKLANNEIIYKNYIIEYIYFVMMITFPLGLLFSAIRNRCCNMKGLLNYIREQLFCIPFLILIVSIIYTQMTSHEIKPIPDSCPSSYPYKLSITRTACIIRLINFIIMWTFTSLLVILSIVDCFGYFPRKEKDKTIDTRLSGFFPPDRDDEMHNKGKP
;
A
#
# COMPACT_ATOMS: atom_id res chain seq x y z
N MET A 1 -33.31 -4.01 15.74
CA MET A 1 -32.50 -5.10 15.12
C MET A 1 -32.21 -4.87 13.62
N SER A 2 -32.90 -3.96 12.94
CA SER A 2 -32.67 -3.61 11.51
C SER A 2 -31.42 -2.74 11.26
N GLU A 3 -31.17 -1.71 12.09
CA GLU A 3 -30.07 -0.74 11.88
C GLU A 3 -28.65 -1.33 11.90
N ASN A 4 -28.43 -2.40 12.68
CA ASN A 4 -27.11 -3.03 12.76
C ASN A 4 -26.74 -3.78 11.48
N LYS A 5 -27.72 -4.25 10.70
CA LYS A 5 -27.48 -5.03 9.48
C LYS A 5 -27.09 -4.13 8.30
N THR A 6 -27.74 -2.97 8.18
CA THR A 6 -27.46 -1.95 7.14
C THR A 6 -26.10 -1.29 7.33
N SER A 7 -25.71 -0.98 8.57
CA SER A 7 -24.39 -0.44 8.89
C SER A 7 -23.27 -1.42 8.52
N TRP A 8 -23.48 -2.72 8.74
CA TRP A 8 -22.49 -3.76 8.45
C TRP A 8 -22.29 -4.01 6.94
N THR A 9 -23.37 -4.05 6.15
CA THR A 9 -23.26 -4.18 4.70
C THR A 9 -22.59 -2.96 4.06
N LEU A 10 -22.92 -1.75 4.51
CA LEU A 10 -22.30 -0.52 3.99
C LEU A 10 -20.77 -0.51 4.21
N LYS A 11 -20.31 -0.86 5.42
CA LYS A 11 -18.88 -0.94 5.75
C LYS A 11 -18.13 -1.94 4.85
N ASN A 12 -18.72 -3.11 4.60
CA ASN A 12 -18.12 -4.12 3.75
C ASN A 12 -18.05 -3.69 2.28
N THR A 13 -19.08 -3.01 1.77
CA THR A 13 -19.08 -2.49 0.38
C THR A 13 -18.02 -1.39 0.20
N ILE A 14 -17.92 -0.45 1.13
CA ILE A 14 -16.92 0.64 1.07
C ILE A 14 -15.51 0.05 1.16
N GLY A 15 -15.26 -0.87 2.10
CA GLY A 15 -13.97 -1.55 2.22
C GLY A 15 -13.57 -2.32 0.97
N GLY A 16 -14.53 -3.01 0.35
CA GLY A 16 -14.32 -3.70 -0.93
C GLY A 16 -13.92 -2.75 -2.05
N LEU A 17 -14.67 -1.66 -2.24
CA LEU A 17 -14.39 -0.65 -3.27
C LEU A 17 -13.01 0.00 -3.10
N MET A 18 -12.68 0.42 -1.88
CA MET A 18 -11.38 1.01 -1.56
C MET A 18 -10.24 0.01 -1.81
N GLY A 19 -10.42 -1.25 -1.39
CA GLY A 19 -9.45 -2.31 -1.64
C GLY A 19 -9.21 -2.54 -3.14
N THR A 20 -10.27 -2.60 -3.94
CA THR A 20 -10.16 -2.75 -5.40
C THR A 20 -9.41 -1.57 -6.04
N MET A 21 -9.73 -0.33 -5.65
CA MET A 21 -9.02 0.85 -6.14
C MET A 21 -7.51 0.80 -5.83
N VAL A 22 -7.15 0.40 -4.61
CA VAL A 22 -5.75 0.26 -4.21
C VAL A 22 -5.04 -0.83 -5.01
N VAL A 23 -5.68 -1.97 -5.26
CA VAL A 23 -5.10 -3.02 -6.11
C VAL A 23 -4.81 -2.52 -7.52
N ILE A 24 -5.71 -1.75 -8.12
CA ILE A 24 -5.47 -1.15 -9.45
C ILE A 24 -4.27 -0.19 -9.40
N LEU A 25 -4.21 0.67 -8.39
CA LEU A 25 -3.14 1.66 -8.23
C LEU A 25 -1.77 1.00 -8.00
N ILE A 26 -1.71 -0.12 -7.28
CA ILE A 26 -0.48 -0.90 -7.05
C ILE A 26 0.20 -1.28 -8.36
N PHE A 27 -0.56 -1.57 -9.42
CA PHE A 27 0.01 -1.89 -10.74
C PHE A 27 0.15 -0.64 -11.63
N ALA A 28 -0.75 0.33 -11.51
CA ALA A 28 -0.70 1.55 -12.29
C ALA A 28 0.51 2.43 -11.96
N CYS A 29 0.85 2.58 -10.67
CA CYS A 29 2.00 3.38 -10.21
C CYS A 29 3.33 2.95 -10.87
N PRO A 30 3.79 1.68 -10.77
CA PRO A 30 5.05 1.28 -11.39
C PRO A 30 5.00 1.36 -12.93
N ALA A 31 3.86 1.07 -13.56
CA ALA A 31 3.72 1.19 -15.01
C ALA A 31 3.88 2.65 -15.50
N LEU A 32 3.30 3.60 -14.76
CA LEU A 32 3.44 5.03 -15.07
C LEU A 32 4.85 5.55 -14.80
N GLU A 33 5.50 5.11 -13.72
CA GLU A 33 6.89 5.48 -13.44
C GLU A 33 7.84 4.99 -14.54
N ILE A 34 7.69 3.74 -15.00
CA ILE A 34 8.44 3.20 -16.15
C ILE A 34 8.19 4.04 -17.40
N THR A 35 6.93 4.34 -17.70
CA THR A 35 6.55 5.13 -18.86
C THR A 35 7.20 6.51 -18.84
N LYS A 36 7.20 7.16 -17.67
CA LYS A 36 7.84 8.46 -17.44
C LYS A 36 9.35 8.39 -17.69
N ILE A 37 10.05 7.41 -17.10
CA ILE A 37 11.50 7.21 -17.27
C ILE A 37 11.85 7.02 -18.74
N ILE A 38 11.09 6.22 -19.49
CA ILE A 38 11.32 5.99 -20.93
C ILE A 38 11.16 7.29 -21.72
N LEU A 39 10.08 8.04 -21.48
CA LEU A 39 9.82 9.30 -22.18
C LEU A 39 10.86 10.37 -21.89
N PHE A 40 11.35 10.45 -20.64
CA PHE A 40 12.37 11.43 -20.29
C PHE A 40 13.71 11.11 -20.95
N LYS A 41 14.07 9.82 -21.07
CA LYS A 41 15.25 9.40 -21.84
C LYS A 41 15.12 9.75 -23.33
N LEU A 42 13.93 9.64 -23.89
CA LEU A 42 13.67 10.03 -25.28
C LEU A 42 13.69 11.56 -25.48
N ALA A 43 13.31 12.32 -24.45
CA ALA A 43 13.29 13.79 -24.45
C ALA A 43 14.60 14.44 -23.94
N ASN A 44 15.70 13.67 -23.84
CA ASN A 44 17.00 14.05 -23.24
C ASN A 44 17.62 15.36 -23.73
N ASN A 45 17.15 15.92 -24.85
CA ASN A 45 17.65 17.18 -25.40
C ASN A 45 16.94 18.43 -24.85
N GLU A 46 15.80 18.28 -24.15
CA GLU A 46 14.98 19.40 -23.65
C GLU A 46 14.67 19.34 -22.15
N ILE A 47 14.67 18.14 -21.56
CA ILE A 47 14.37 17.94 -20.14
C ILE A 47 15.67 17.58 -19.41
N ILE A 48 15.99 18.33 -18.35
CA ILE A 48 17.19 18.10 -17.55
C ILE A 48 16.88 16.99 -16.55
N TYR A 49 17.23 15.76 -16.94
CA TYR A 49 17.09 14.57 -16.10
C TYR A 49 18.22 14.47 -15.05
N LYS A 50 18.15 15.30 -14.01
CA LYS A 50 19.22 15.38 -12.99
C LYS A 50 19.12 14.32 -11.91
N ASN A 51 17.93 13.99 -11.43
CA ASN A 51 17.78 13.12 -10.26
C ASN A 51 17.37 11.69 -10.62
N TYR A 52 18.00 11.08 -11.61
CA TYR A 52 17.66 9.70 -12.01
C TYR A 52 17.72 8.68 -10.85
N ILE A 53 18.59 8.92 -9.86
CA ILE A 53 18.73 8.07 -8.68
C ILE A 53 17.42 8.03 -7.86
N ILE A 54 16.77 9.18 -7.61
CA ILE A 54 15.54 9.19 -6.80
C ILE A 54 14.39 8.50 -7.52
N GLU A 55 14.34 8.60 -8.85
CA GLU A 55 13.34 7.88 -9.66
C GLU A 55 13.51 6.38 -9.57
N TYR A 56 14.74 5.88 -9.67
CA TYR A 56 15.01 4.45 -9.51
C TYR A 56 14.71 3.95 -8.09
N ILE A 57 15.05 4.72 -7.06
CA ILE A 57 14.72 4.38 -5.66
C ILE A 57 13.20 4.28 -5.50
N TYR A 58 12.46 5.29 -5.96
CA TYR A 58 11.00 5.31 -5.89
C TYR A 58 10.39 4.14 -6.68
N PHE A 59 10.87 3.88 -7.89
CA PHE A 59 10.44 2.75 -8.71
C PHE A 59 10.65 1.41 -8.00
N VAL A 60 11.82 1.17 -7.41
CA VAL A 60 12.12 -0.06 -6.67
C VAL A 60 11.19 -0.23 -5.48
N MET A 61 10.90 0.83 -4.74
CA MET A 61 9.91 0.74 -3.65
C MET A 61 8.52 0.40 -4.19
N MET A 62 8.08 1.05 -5.27
CA MET A 62 6.77 0.83 -5.85
C MET A 62 6.60 -0.55 -6.49
N ILE A 63 7.67 -1.19 -6.97
CA ILE A 63 7.61 -2.55 -7.52
C ILE A 63 7.72 -3.64 -6.44
N THR A 64 8.32 -3.34 -5.29
CA THR A 64 8.46 -4.29 -4.18
C THR A 64 7.10 -4.73 -3.65
N PHE A 65 6.14 -3.81 -3.57
CA PHE A 65 4.78 -4.08 -3.09
C PHE A 65 3.96 -5.05 -3.99
N PRO A 66 3.80 -4.81 -5.31
CA PRO A 66 3.14 -5.75 -6.20
C PRO A 66 3.87 -7.10 -6.28
N LEU A 67 5.20 -7.11 -6.26
CA LEU A 67 5.96 -8.38 -6.27
C LEU A 67 5.70 -9.20 -5.00
N GLY A 68 5.66 -8.56 -3.83
CA GLY A 68 5.30 -9.21 -2.57
C GLY A 68 3.88 -9.79 -2.59
N LEU A 69 2.92 -9.04 -3.14
CA LEU A 69 1.55 -9.51 -3.31
C LEU A 69 1.45 -10.69 -4.29
N LEU A 70 2.13 -10.62 -5.43
CA LEU A 70 2.19 -11.70 -6.41
C LEU A 70 2.83 -12.95 -5.80
N PHE A 71 3.95 -12.80 -5.09
CA PHE A 71 4.62 -13.91 -4.42
C PHE A 71 3.72 -14.53 -3.35
N SER A 72 3.05 -13.71 -2.52
CA SER A 72 2.09 -14.19 -1.54
C SER A 72 0.90 -14.90 -2.19
N ALA A 73 0.39 -14.40 -3.32
CA ALA A 73 -0.71 -15.00 -4.04
C ALA A 73 -0.31 -16.35 -4.66
N ILE A 74 0.88 -16.44 -5.25
CA ILE A 74 1.43 -17.69 -5.82
C ILE A 74 1.70 -18.71 -4.72
N ARG A 75 2.30 -18.30 -3.59
CA ARG A 75 2.58 -19.19 -2.46
C ARG A 75 1.30 -19.72 -1.81
N ASN A 76 0.23 -18.93 -1.81
CA ASN A 76 -1.07 -19.28 -1.22
C ASN A 76 -2.09 -19.84 -2.24
N ARG A 77 -1.65 -20.38 -3.40
CA ARG A 77 -2.50 -20.89 -4.50
C ARG A 77 -3.64 -21.84 -4.10
N CYS A 78 -3.63 -22.44 -2.90
CA CYS A 78 -4.71 -23.25 -2.37
C CYS A 78 -5.37 -22.59 -1.14
N CYS A 79 -6.52 -21.95 -1.34
CA CYS A 79 -7.58 -21.66 -0.36
C CYS A 79 -7.23 -20.87 0.93
N ASN A 80 -6.01 -20.39 1.13
CA ASN A 80 -5.63 -19.67 2.35
C ASN A 80 -5.64 -18.15 2.17
N MET A 81 -6.83 -17.58 1.90
CA MET A 81 -7.06 -16.13 1.83
C MET A 81 -6.62 -15.38 3.10
N LYS A 82 -6.52 -16.08 4.25
CA LYS A 82 -6.06 -15.52 5.51
C LYS A 82 -4.59 -15.08 5.44
N GLY A 83 -3.75 -15.80 4.70
CA GLY A 83 -2.32 -15.46 4.54
C GLY A 83 -2.11 -14.16 3.77
N LEU A 84 -2.86 -13.96 2.68
CA LEU A 84 -2.82 -12.73 1.89
C LEU A 84 -3.33 -11.53 2.69
N LEU A 85 -4.43 -11.70 3.43
CA LEU A 85 -5.00 -10.64 4.25
C LEU A 85 -4.07 -10.22 5.40
N ASN A 86 -3.40 -11.18 6.04
CA ASN A 86 -2.43 -10.90 7.10
C ASN A 86 -1.20 -10.16 6.55
N TYR A 87 -0.69 -10.54 5.38
CA TYR A 87 0.41 -9.83 4.72
C TYR A 87 0.02 -8.37 4.41
N ILE A 88 -1.13 -8.15 3.79
CA ILE A 88 -1.63 -6.79 3.49
C ILE A 88 -1.76 -5.98 4.78
N ARG A 89 -2.29 -6.57 5.85
CA ARG A 89 -2.48 -5.91 7.14
C ARG A 89 -1.17 -5.53 7.82
N GLU A 90 -0.20 -6.45 7.85
CA GLU A 90 1.11 -6.21 8.44
C GLU A 90 1.83 -5.06 7.72
N GLN A 91 1.72 -5.03 6.39
CA GLN A 91 2.29 -3.95 5.60
C GLN A 91 1.56 -2.61 5.81
N LEU A 92 0.26 -2.61 6.10
CA LEU A 92 -0.53 -1.38 6.25
C LEU A 92 -0.11 -0.50 7.44
N PHE A 93 0.66 -1.00 8.41
CA PHE A 93 1.00 -0.22 9.60
C PHE A 93 2.18 0.74 9.39
N CYS A 94 3.32 0.24 8.87
CA CYS A 94 4.53 1.06 8.72
C CYS A 94 4.79 1.54 7.29
N ILE A 95 4.45 0.73 6.27
CA ILE A 95 4.79 1.03 4.87
C ILE A 95 4.13 2.32 4.38
N PRO A 96 2.85 2.61 4.66
CA PRO A 96 2.21 3.83 4.17
C PRO A 96 2.89 5.12 4.62
N PHE A 97 3.44 5.16 5.83
CA PHE A 97 4.19 6.31 6.32
C PHE A 97 5.56 6.44 5.63
N LEU A 98 6.24 5.33 5.38
CA LEU A 98 7.49 5.34 4.60
C LEU A 98 7.24 5.80 3.16
N ILE A 99 6.17 5.30 2.52
CA ILE A 99 5.75 5.75 1.19
C ILE A 99 5.44 7.24 1.20
N LEU A 100 4.73 7.75 2.21
CA LEU A 100 4.45 9.18 2.35
C LEU A 100 5.74 10.02 2.40
N ILE A 101 6.71 9.64 3.26
CA ILE A 101 7.98 10.35 3.38
C ILE A 101 8.72 10.36 2.05
N VAL A 102 8.82 9.22 1.37
CA VAL A 102 9.52 9.15 0.09
C VAL A 102 8.78 9.89 -1.01
N SER A 103 7.45 9.84 -1.07
CA SER A 103 6.65 10.62 -2.02
C SER A 103 6.85 12.13 -1.85
N ILE A 104 7.02 12.62 -0.61
CA ILE A 104 7.36 14.02 -0.32
C ILE A 104 8.75 14.36 -0.86
N ILE A 105 9.77 13.57 -0.51
CA ILE A 105 11.16 13.78 -0.95
C ILE A 105 11.23 13.75 -2.49
N TYR A 106 10.63 12.74 -3.10
CA TYR A 106 10.55 12.59 -4.55
C TYR A 106 9.88 13.80 -5.21
N THR A 107 8.75 14.27 -4.68
CA THR A 107 8.06 15.46 -5.21
C THR A 107 8.96 16.69 -5.16
N GLN A 108 9.65 16.93 -4.05
CA GLN A 108 10.54 18.08 -3.90
C GLN A 108 11.70 18.02 -4.90
N MET A 109 12.36 16.88 -5.01
CA MET A 109 13.52 16.70 -5.89
C MET A 109 13.15 16.77 -7.38
N THR A 110 12.00 16.21 -7.78
CA THR A 110 11.58 16.13 -9.20
C THR A 110 10.81 17.36 -9.67
N SER A 111 10.32 18.21 -8.75
CA SER A 111 9.54 19.42 -9.07
C SER A 111 10.26 20.36 -10.05
N HIS A 112 11.60 20.42 -10.00
CA HIS A 112 12.40 21.36 -10.80
C HIS A 112 12.88 20.83 -12.15
N GLU A 113 12.67 19.56 -12.47
CA GLU A 113 13.30 18.89 -13.63
C GLU A 113 12.77 19.34 -14.99
N ILE A 114 11.56 19.90 -15.03
CA ILE A 114 10.87 20.27 -16.28
C ILE A 114 10.79 21.79 -16.49
N LYS A 115 11.32 22.59 -15.55
CA LYS A 115 11.37 24.05 -15.74
C LYS A 115 12.17 24.37 -17.02
N PRO A 116 11.63 25.24 -17.90
CA PRO A 116 10.58 26.24 -17.65
C PRO A 116 9.13 25.82 -18.00
N ILE A 117 8.86 24.57 -18.39
CA ILE A 117 7.50 24.14 -18.75
C ILE A 117 6.60 24.19 -17.51
N PRO A 118 5.38 24.77 -17.59
CA PRO A 118 4.43 24.81 -16.49
C PRO A 118 3.97 23.41 -16.04
N ASP A 119 3.77 23.21 -14.74
CA ASP A 119 3.36 21.91 -14.18
C ASP A 119 1.99 21.42 -14.67
N SER A 120 1.12 22.32 -15.13
CA SER A 120 -0.20 21.97 -15.68
C SER A 120 -0.18 21.51 -17.15
N CYS A 121 1.00 21.52 -17.80
CA CYS A 121 1.19 21.11 -19.19
C CYS A 121 0.18 21.71 -20.18
N PRO A 122 -0.02 23.05 -20.20
CA PRO A 122 -1.03 23.67 -21.05
C PRO A 122 -0.69 23.47 -22.53
N SER A 123 -1.70 23.31 -23.38
CA SER A 123 -1.53 23.18 -24.83
C SER A 123 -0.98 24.45 -25.50
N SER A 124 -1.12 25.60 -24.85
CA SER A 124 -0.62 26.90 -25.30
C SER A 124 0.88 27.10 -25.08
N TYR A 125 1.55 26.24 -24.32
CA TYR A 125 3.00 26.33 -24.14
C TYR A 125 3.72 25.93 -25.43
N PRO A 126 4.77 26.68 -25.86
CA PRO A 126 5.50 26.39 -27.09
C PRO A 126 6.44 25.18 -26.90
N TYR A 127 5.87 23.97 -26.88
CA TYR A 127 6.66 22.73 -26.91
C TYR A 127 7.42 22.65 -28.23
N LYS A 128 8.74 22.51 -28.14
CA LYS A 128 9.60 22.34 -29.31
C LYS A 128 9.39 20.98 -29.99
N LEU A 129 9.16 19.93 -29.20
CA LEU A 129 8.86 18.58 -29.67
C LEU A 129 7.55 18.04 -29.07
N SER A 130 6.83 17.24 -29.85
CA SER A 130 5.62 16.54 -29.37
C SER A 130 5.92 15.58 -28.21
N ILE A 131 7.11 14.97 -28.21
CA ILE A 131 7.57 14.08 -27.13
C ILE A 131 7.64 14.81 -25.78
N THR A 132 8.02 16.09 -25.78
CA THR A 132 8.15 16.92 -24.57
C THR A 132 6.78 17.20 -23.96
N ARG A 133 5.76 17.44 -24.79
CA ARG A 133 4.37 17.58 -24.33
C ARG A 133 3.86 16.28 -23.70
N THR A 134 4.11 15.14 -24.35
CA THR A 134 3.71 13.83 -23.82
C THR A 134 4.42 13.52 -22.51
N ALA A 135 5.72 13.80 -22.40
CA ALA A 135 6.50 13.64 -21.17
C ALA A 135 5.94 14.50 -20.03
N CYS A 136 5.55 15.74 -20.30
CA CYS A 136 4.89 16.61 -19.32
C CYS A 136 3.57 16.00 -18.82
N ILE A 137 2.69 15.58 -19.74
CA ILE A 137 1.38 15.00 -19.39
C ILE A 137 1.56 13.73 -18.56
N ILE A 138 2.49 12.85 -18.95
CA ILE A 138 2.75 11.61 -18.21
C ILE A 138 3.32 11.89 -16.82
N ARG A 139 4.19 12.89 -16.65
CA ARG A 139 4.63 13.34 -15.32
C ARG A 139 3.44 13.79 -14.47
N LEU A 140 2.54 14.62 -15.02
CA LEU A 140 1.37 15.10 -14.29
C LEU A 140 0.45 13.95 -13.87
N ILE A 141 0.17 13.01 -14.77
CA ILE A 141 -0.63 11.81 -14.47
C ILE A 141 0.06 10.97 -13.40
N ASN A 142 1.37 10.73 -13.53
CA ASN A 142 2.15 9.98 -12.55
C ASN A 142 2.10 10.63 -11.16
N PHE A 143 2.23 11.96 -11.10
CA PHE A 143 2.11 12.74 -9.87
C PHE A 143 0.73 12.57 -9.21
N ILE A 144 -0.36 12.72 -9.98
CA ILE A 144 -1.73 12.55 -9.48
C ILE A 144 -1.93 11.12 -8.96
N ILE A 145 -1.49 10.12 -9.71
CA ILE A 145 -1.67 8.70 -9.36
C ILE A 145 -0.84 8.34 -8.13
N MET A 146 0.41 8.79 -8.03
CA MET A 146 1.26 8.64 -6.84
C MET A 146 0.59 9.21 -5.59
N TRP A 147 0.12 10.46 -5.65
CA TRP A 147 -0.50 11.11 -4.49
C TRP A 147 -1.86 10.50 -4.14
N THR A 148 -2.64 10.07 -5.14
CA THR A 148 -3.89 9.34 -4.92
C THR A 148 -3.62 8.02 -4.20
N PHE A 149 -2.63 7.26 -4.67
CA PHE A 149 -2.22 6.01 -4.04
C PHE A 149 -1.72 6.21 -2.62
N THR A 150 -0.81 7.15 -2.41
CA THR A 150 -0.26 7.49 -1.09
C THR A 150 -1.36 7.90 -0.12
N SER A 151 -2.28 8.77 -0.54
CA SER A 151 -3.39 9.24 0.31
C SER A 151 -4.35 8.11 0.67
N LEU A 152 -4.70 7.24 -0.28
CA LEU A 152 -5.57 6.09 -0.02
C LEU A 152 -4.92 5.11 0.97
N LEU A 153 -3.62 4.84 0.84
CA LEU A 153 -2.90 4.00 1.80
C LEU A 153 -2.94 4.60 3.21
N VAL A 154 -2.66 5.89 3.36
CA VAL A 154 -2.71 6.58 4.66
C VAL A 154 -4.12 6.54 5.26
N ILE A 155 -5.15 6.80 4.47
CA ILE A 155 -6.55 6.71 4.93
C ILE A 155 -6.86 5.29 5.40
N LEU A 156 -6.48 4.27 4.64
CA LEU A 156 -6.71 2.88 5.04
C LEU A 156 -5.96 2.49 6.32
N SER A 157 -4.71 2.94 6.49
CA SER A 157 -3.95 2.74 7.73
C SER A 157 -4.64 3.38 8.92
N ILE A 158 -5.10 4.63 8.78
CA ILE A 158 -5.83 5.34 9.83
C ILE A 158 -7.11 4.58 10.20
N VAL A 159 -7.89 4.17 9.21
CA VAL A 159 -9.14 3.42 9.41
C VAL A 159 -8.91 2.07 10.10
N ASP A 160 -7.81 1.36 9.78
CA ASP A 160 -7.43 0.12 10.49
C ASP A 160 -6.97 0.40 11.93
N CYS A 161 -6.19 1.45 12.16
CA CYS A 161 -5.75 1.88 13.51
C CYS A 161 -6.94 2.22 14.42
N PHE A 162 -7.99 2.86 13.89
CA PHE A 162 -9.22 3.14 14.63
C PHE A 162 -10.16 1.94 14.77
N GLY A 163 -9.76 0.76 14.31
CA GLY A 163 -10.51 -0.49 14.50
C GLY A 163 -11.80 -0.56 13.70
N TYR A 164 -11.92 0.20 12.61
CA TYR A 164 -13.13 0.23 11.78
C TYR A 164 -13.32 -1.07 10.98
N PHE A 165 -12.22 -1.76 10.68
CA PHE A 165 -12.26 -3.11 10.12
C PHE A 165 -12.48 -4.14 11.22
N PRO A 166 -13.40 -5.10 11.03
CA PRO A 166 -13.64 -6.14 12.02
C PRO A 166 -12.37 -6.94 12.24
N ARG A 167 -11.71 -6.71 13.38
CA ARG A 167 -10.66 -7.58 13.89
C ARG A 167 -11.37 -8.91 14.15
N LYS A 168 -11.09 -9.94 13.34
CA LYS A 168 -11.56 -11.30 13.66
C LYS A 168 -11.08 -11.58 15.08
N GLU A 169 -12.04 -11.61 16.00
CA GLU A 169 -11.84 -12.03 17.37
C GLU A 169 -11.09 -13.36 17.28
N LYS A 170 -9.94 -13.46 17.96
CA LYS A 170 -9.32 -14.78 18.17
C LYS A 170 -10.42 -15.61 18.79
N ASP A 171 -10.85 -16.62 18.07
CA ASP A 171 -11.95 -17.50 18.43
C ASP A 171 -11.61 -18.11 19.80
N LYS A 172 -12.12 -17.50 20.89
CA LYS A 172 -11.93 -17.95 22.28
C LYS A 172 -12.38 -19.39 22.48
N THR A 173 -13.12 -19.93 21.51
CA THR A 173 -13.60 -21.31 21.41
C THR A 173 -12.48 -22.34 21.21
N ILE A 174 -11.32 -21.98 20.66
CA ILE A 174 -10.19 -22.92 20.52
C ILE A 174 -9.43 -23.05 21.84
N ASP A 175 -9.18 -21.94 22.55
CA ASP A 175 -8.52 -21.99 23.88
C ASP A 175 -9.39 -22.73 24.90
N THR A 176 -10.73 -22.58 24.87
CA THR A 176 -11.63 -23.35 25.75
C THR A 176 -11.73 -24.83 25.38
N ARG A 177 -11.48 -25.20 24.11
CA ARG A 177 -11.43 -26.62 23.70
C ARG A 177 -10.08 -27.26 24.00
N LEU A 178 -8.98 -26.51 23.93
CA LEU A 178 -7.65 -27.02 24.30
C LEU A 178 -7.49 -27.19 25.81
N SER A 179 -8.02 -26.26 26.62
CA SER A 179 -8.03 -26.37 28.08
C SER A 179 -8.95 -27.49 28.61
N GLY A 180 -9.85 -28.01 27.78
CA GLY A 180 -10.63 -29.21 28.07
C GLY A 180 -9.94 -30.50 27.62
N PHE A 181 -8.93 -30.43 26.73
CA PHE A 181 -8.21 -31.59 26.20
C PHE A 181 -6.91 -31.88 26.96
N PHE A 182 -6.29 -30.86 27.54
CA PHE A 182 -5.17 -31.00 28.47
C PHE A 182 -5.64 -30.54 29.86
N PRO A 183 -5.95 -31.47 30.79
CA PRO A 183 -6.12 -31.08 32.19
C PRO A 183 -4.81 -30.46 32.69
N PRO A 184 -4.86 -29.48 33.61
CA PRO A 184 -3.65 -28.94 34.21
C PRO A 184 -2.86 -30.08 34.83
N ASP A 185 -1.57 -30.17 34.52
CA ASP A 185 -0.66 -31.07 35.21
C ASP A 185 -0.80 -30.81 36.71
N ARG A 186 -1.17 -31.86 37.44
CA ARG A 186 -1.26 -31.85 38.90
C ARG A 186 0.15 -31.93 39.47
N ASP A 187 0.84 -30.82 39.38
CA ASP A 187 2.04 -30.57 40.16
C ASP A 187 1.60 -29.68 41.31
N ASP A 188 1.24 -30.30 42.46
CA ASP A 188 1.34 -29.72 43.82
C ASP A 188 0.60 -30.62 44.85
N GLU A 189 1.06 -31.85 45.04
CA GLU A 189 0.86 -32.60 46.29
C GLU A 189 2.21 -33.10 46.82
N MET A 190 3.12 -32.18 47.20
CA MET A 190 4.28 -32.53 48.04
C MET A 190 4.67 -31.42 49.02
N HIS A 191 3.69 -30.79 49.67
CA HIS A 191 3.93 -30.19 50.97
C HIS A 191 2.77 -30.51 51.90
N ASN A 192 3.04 -31.39 52.87
CA ASN A 192 2.63 -31.30 54.26
C ASN A 192 2.19 -32.66 54.86
N LYS A 193 3.16 -33.54 55.12
CA LYS A 193 3.09 -34.48 56.26
C LYS A 193 4.46 -34.61 56.89
N GLY A 194 4.70 -33.79 57.92
CA GLY A 194 5.92 -33.83 58.71
C GLY A 194 5.78 -33.10 60.04
N LYS A 195 5.35 -33.87 61.06
CA LYS A 195 5.50 -33.67 62.52
C LYS A 195 4.52 -32.76 63.27
N PRO A 196 4.35 -32.98 64.60
CA PRO A 196 4.81 -34.12 65.42
C PRO A 196 3.70 -35.13 65.73
#